data_AF-A0A100Y1N1-F1
#
_entry.id   AF-A0A100Y1N1-F1
#
_cell.length_a   1.000
_cell.length_b   1.000
_cell.length_c   1.000
_cell.angle_alpha   90.00
_cell.angle_beta   90.00
_cell.angle_gamma   90.00
#
_symmetry.space_group_name_H-M   'P 1'
#
loop_
_entity.id
_entity.type
_entity.pdbx_description
1 polymer ?
#
loop_
_entity_poly.entity_id
_entity_poly.type
_entity_poly.pdbx_seq_one_letter_code
_entity_poly.pdbx_strand_id
1 'polypeptide(L)'
;MGTGGVRWQDPVADAAAVARRRLVAVLDAAGALPDPAWRAAFAEVPRHLFVPEYHVGVTGGHEWLRHDDPDPQARLRWLSGAYEDRPLGTRLHDGDVVSSASQPSLMADMLHALDARDGDTALEIGAGTGYNAALLCHRLGDAHVTTVDLDGDITAAAAAHLGQAGYRPAVVTGDGARGCPERAPFDVVVATCALPSVPVAWTAQCRPGARVVAPLSTGIVRLRVEDTGRAEGRFLPTPAYFVPLRGATPAAPEPRTGGLPRRALDDELFRFLLTLASGSLDPYEAYALWQREGRPGRERFGVTISGARQWAWLDTPDGPYSWALGGPGR
;
A
#
# COMPACT_ATOMS: atom_id res chain seq x y z
N MET A 1 16.74 -39.72 14.27
CA MET A 1 17.76 -39.21 13.33
C MET A 1 17.45 -37.75 13.09
N GLY A 2 18.25 -36.85 13.66
CA GLY A 2 18.00 -35.41 13.59
C GLY A 2 18.27 -34.87 12.20
N THR A 3 17.26 -34.26 11.59
CA THR A 3 17.42 -33.44 10.39
C THR A 3 18.10 -32.15 10.81
N GLY A 4 19.43 -32.13 10.74
CA GLY A 4 20.22 -30.91 10.82
C GLY A 4 19.86 -30.02 9.65
N GLY A 5 18.85 -29.17 9.83
CA GLY A 5 18.54 -28.10 8.90
C GLY A 5 19.77 -27.22 8.80
N VAL A 6 20.35 -27.14 7.61
CA VAL A 6 21.41 -26.18 7.30
C VAL A 6 20.81 -24.80 7.56
N ARG A 7 21.16 -24.21 8.71
CA ARG A 7 20.78 -22.85 9.06
C ARG A 7 21.45 -21.97 8.03
N TRP A 8 20.69 -21.44 7.08
CA TRP A 8 21.21 -20.47 6.13
C TRP A 8 21.85 -19.34 6.92
N GLN A 9 23.17 -19.19 6.79
CA GLN A 9 23.90 -18.08 7.40
C GLN A 9 23.81 -16.93 6.40
N ASP A 10 23.05 -15.90 6.78
CA ASP A 10 22.96 -14.67 6.03
C ASP A 10 24.36 -14.01 5.99
N PRO A 11 25.05 -14.00 4.83
CA PRO A 11 26.41 -13.50 4.72
C PRO A 11 26.49 -11.99 4.97
N VAL A 12 25.35 -11.28 4.98
CA VAL A 12 25.27 -9.85 5.23
C VAL A 12 24.55 -9.50 6.53
N ALA A 13 24.31 -10.46 7.43
CA ALA A 13 23.50 -10.27 8.64
C ALA A 13 23.87 -9.03 9.47
N ASP A 14 25.16 -8.83 9.74
CA ASP A 14 25.65 -7.70 10.56
C ASP A 14 25.44 -6.36 9.85
N ALA A 15 25.77 -6.30 8.56
CA ALA A 15 25.55 -5.11 7.73
C ALA A 15 24.05 -4.81 7.58
N ALA A 16 23.22 -5.84 7.46
CA ALA A 16 21.77 -5.73 7.36
C ALA A 16 21.16 -5.22 8.66
N ALA A 17 21.65 -5.67 9.81
CA ALA A 17 21.22 -5.17 11.11
C ALA A 17 21.58 -3.68 11.28
N VAL A 18 22.75 -3.24 10.81
CA VAL A 18 23.13 -1.82 10.80
C VAL A 18 22.21 -1.01 9.88
N ALA A 19 22.00 -1.47 8.64
CA ALA A 19 21.14 -0.79 7.66
C ALA A 19 19.68 -0.68 8.16
N ARG A 20 19.15 -1.75 8.74
CA ARG A 20 17.80 -1.78 9.35
C ARG A 20 17.66 -0.78 10.48
N ARG A 21 18.62 -0.74 11.42
CA ARG A 21 18.61 0.25 12.51
C ARG A 21 18.63 1.68 12.00
N ARG A 22 19.39 1.96 10.92
CA ARG A 22 19.41 3.28 10.28
C ARG A 22 18.06 3.64 9.69
N LEU A 23 17.43 2.72 8.95
CA LEU A 23 16.08 2.95 8.41
C LEU A 23 15.09 3.26 9.55
N VAL A 24 15.04 2.45 10.60
CA VAL A 24 14.14 2.68 11.73
C VAL A 24 14.39 4.05 12.38
N ALA A 25 15.65 4.45 12.56
CA ALA A 25 15.98 5.78 13.10
C ALA A 25 15.51 6.92 12.20
N VAL A 26 15.62 6.78 10.87
CA VAL A 26 15.09 7.76 9.90
C VAL A 26 13.57 7.87 10.01
N LEU A 27 12.87 6.73 10.04
CA LEU A 27 11.41 6.70 10.16
C LEU A 27 10.92 7.27 11.49
N ASP A 28 11.61 6.98 12.60
CA ASP A 28 11.27 7.50 13.92
C ASP A 28 11.50 9.02 14.01
N ALA A 29 12.61 9.52 13.47
CA ALA A 29 12.90 10.95 13.40
C ALA A 29 11.89 11.72 12.53
N ALA A 30 11.33 11.08 11.52
CA ALA A 30 10.25 11.62 10.69
C ALA A 30 8.86 11.51 11.36
N GLY A 31 8.75 10.84 12.50
CA GLY A 31 7.48 10.63 13.20
C GLY A 31 6.59 9.53 12.60
N ALA A 32 7.10 8.71 11.68
CA ALA A 32 6.33 7.68 10.97
C ALA A 32 6.07 6.41 11.80
N LEU A 33 6.79 6.22 12.93
CA LEU A 33 6.65 5.05 13.82
C LEU A 33 6.27 5.44 15.25
N PRO A 34 5.14 6.13 15.48
CA PRO A 34 4.74 6.54 16.83
C PRO A 34 4.37 5.33 17.71
N ASP A 35 3.86 4.26 17.12
CA ASP A 35 3.51 3.01 17.81
C ASP A 35 4.75 2.13 18.05
N PRO A 36 5.09 1.79 19.32
CA PRO A 36 6.24 0.95 19.63
C PRO A 36 6.14 -0.47 19.05
N ALA A 37 4.94 -1.02 18.85
CA ALA A 37 4.77 -2.36 18.26
C ALA A 37 5.19 -2.35 16.78
N TRP A 38 4.77 -1.33 16.02
CA TRP A 38 5.23 -1.16 14.64
C TRP A 38 6.72 -0.85 14.58
N ARG A 39 7.25 -0.01 15.48
CA ARG A 39 8.69 0.24 15.57
C ARG A 39 9.49 -1.05 15.77
N ALA A 40 9.01 -1.96 16.63
CA ALA A 40 9.63 -3.27 16.84
C ALA A 40 9.56 -4.13 15.58
N ALA A 41 8.42 -4.20 14.90
CA ALA A 41 8.27 -4.94 13.65
C ALA A 41 9.29 -4.50 12.58
N PHE A 42 9.43 -3.19 12.35
CA PHE A 42 10.44 -2.67 11.40
C PHE A 42 11.88 -2.91 11.87
N ALA A 43 12.13 -2.97 13.18
CA ALA A 43 13.45 -3.24 13.76
C ALA A 43 13.86 -4.71 13.68
N GLU A 44 12.91 -5.63 13.54
CA GLU A 44 13.16 -7.07 13.57
C GLU A 44 12.97 -7.75 12.21
N VAL A 45 11.98 -7.34 11.42
CA VAL A 45 11.70 -7.96 10.11
C VAL A 45 12.83 -7.62 9.11
N PRO A 46 13.50 -8.63 8.53
CA PRO A 46 14.65 -8.41 7.65
C PRO A 46 14.21 -8.05 6.23
N ARG A 47 13.87 -6.77 5.98
CA ARG A 47 13.42 -6.25 4.66
C ARG A 47 14.21 -6.77 3.46
N HIS A 48 15.53 -6.90 3.58
CA HIS A 48 16.40 -7.37 2.49
C HIS A 48 16.08 -8.80 2.02
N LEU A 49 15.53 -9.69 2.86
CA LEU A 49 15.07 -11.02 2.43
C LEU A 49 13.87 -10.97 1.48
N PHE A 50 13.10 -9.87 1.53
CA PHE A 50 11.93 -9.67 0.68
C PHE A 50 12.27 -8.91 -0.60
N VAL A 51 13.50 -8.40 -0.73
CA VAL A 51 13.92 -7.59 -1.89
C VAL A 51 15.24 -8.13 -2.44
N PRO A 52 15.26 -9.38 -2.93
CA PRO A 52 16.50 -10.04 -3.39
C PRO A 52 17.15 -9.30 -4.56
N GLU A 53 16.35 -8.61 -5.38
CA GLU A 53 16.84 -7.74 -6.44
C GLU A 53 15.88 -6.57 -6.67
N TYR A 54 16.41 -5.47 -7.15
CA TYR A 54 15.63 -4.30 -7.54
C TYR A 54 16.36 -3.42 -8.55
N HIS A 55 15.58 -2.62 -9.26
CA HIS A 55 16.03 -1.72 -10.29
C HIS A 55 16.25 -0.30 -9.75
N VAL A 56 17.34 0.35 -10.15
CA VAL A 56 17.67 1.73 -9.81
C VAL A 56 17.96 2.56 -11.06
N GLY A 57 17.53 3.82 -11.07
CA GLY A 57 17.90 4.77 -12.11
C GLY A 57 19.35 5.23 -11.91
N VAL A 58 20.13 5.25 -12.99
CA VAL A 58 21.51 5.74 -13.03
C VAL A 58 21.69 6.72 -14.18
N THR A 59 22.74 7.54 -14.16
CA THR A 59 23.02 8.44 -15.28
C THR A 59 23.20 7.64 -16.58
N GLY A 60 22.32 7.88 -17.56
CA GLY A 60 22.37 7.19 -18.85
C GLY A 60 21.59 5.87 -18.93
N GLY A 61 20.82 5.50 -17.90
CA GLY A 61 19.95 4.32 -17.96
C GLY A 61 19.52 3.82 -16.59
N HIS A 62 19.56 2.50 -16.44
CA HIS A 62 19.18 1.84 -15.20
C HIS A 62 20.06 0.62 -14.92
N GLU A 63 20.17 0.26 -13.65
CA GLU A 63 20.98 -0.86 -13.15
C GLU A 63 20.12 -1.78 -12.26
N TRP A 64 20.41 -3.08 -12.30
CA TRP A 64 19.87 -4.05 -11.35
C TRP A 64 20.86 -4.29 -10.23
N LEU A 65 20.41 -4.08 -8.99
CA LEU A 65 21.15 -4.44 -7.79
C LEU A 65 20.59 -5.73 -7.21
N ARG A 66 21.47 -6.69 -6.89
CA ARG A 66 21.10 -8.06 -6.55
C ARG A 66 21.85 -8.57 -5.32
N HIS A 67 21.21 -9.42 -4.54
CA HIS A 67 21.78 -9.99 -3.32
C HIS A 67 22.91 -11.00 -3.59
N ASP A 68 22.87 -11.66 -4.75
CA ASP A 68 23.77 -12.73 -5.18
C ASP A 68 24.89 -12.25 -6.11
N ASP A 69 25.06 -10.92 -6.24
CA ASP A 69 26.12 -10.34 -7.06
C ASP A 69 27.50 -10.87 -6.61
N PRO A 70 28.38 -11.31 -7.54
CA PRO A 70 29.70 -11.82 -7.17
C PRO A 70 30.59 -10.76 -6.49
N ASP A 71 30.43 -9.48 -6.81
CA ASP A 71 31.17 -8.38 -6.21
C ASP A 71 30.63 -8.05 -4.79
N PRO A 72 31.45 -8.21 -3.72
CA PRO A 72 31.04 -7.84 -2.37
C PRO A 72 30.61 -6.38 -2.22
N GLN A 73 31.19 -5.45 -3.00
CA GLN A 73 30.80 -4.04 -2.94
C GLN A 73 29.43 -3.82 -3.57
N ALA A 74 29.13 -4.46 -4.70
CA ALA A 74 27.80 -4.46 -5.29
C ALA A 74 26.74 -5.04 -4.34
N ARG A 75 27.03 -6.15 -3.63
CA ARG A 75 26.12 -6.67 -2.60
C ARG A 75 25.86 -5.69 -1.47
N LEU A 76 26.88 -4.93 -1.02
CA LEU A 76 26.69 -3.89 -0.01
C LEU A 76 25.84 -2.72 -0.54
N ARG A 77 25.98 -2.34 -1.83
CA ARG A 77 25.11 -1.33 -2.47
C ARG A 77 23.67 -1.81 -2.53
N TRP A 78 23.44 -3.05 -2.98
CA TRP A 78 22.12 -3.69 -2.95
C TRP A 78 21.50 -3.61 -1.55
N LEU A 79 22.24 -4.04 -0.53
CA LEU A 79 21.75 -4.07 0.84
C LEU A 79 21.42 -2.67 1.37
N SER A 80 22.27 -1.69 1.09
CA SER A 80 22.04 -0.30 1.48
C SER A 80 20.72 0.22 0.88
N GLY A 81 20.53 0.06 -0.43
CA GLY A 81 19.31 0.55 -1.09
C GLY A 81 18.05 -0.24 -0.70
N ALA A 82 18.16 -1.51 -0.31
CA ALA A 82 17.02 -2.26 0.25
C ALA A 82 16.47 -1.65 1.56
N TYR A 83 17.28 -0.84 2.25
CA TYR A 83 16.90 -0.12 3.47
C TYR A 83 16.79 1.40 3.28
N GLU A 84 16.76 1.89 2.04
CA GLU A 84 16.43 3.30 1.77
C GLU A 84 14.92 3.53 1.86
N ASP A 85 14.55 4.73 2.32
CA ASP A 85 13.16 5.16 2.41
C ASP A 85 12.61 5.65 1.06
N ARG A 86 12.57 4.75 0.09
CA ARG A 86 12.02 4.99 -1.25
C ARG A 86 11.35 3.73 -1.79
N PRO A 87 10.44 3.85 -2.78
CA PRO A 87 9.94 2.68 -3.49
C PRO A 87 11.06 2.03 -4.31
N LEU A 88 11.05 0.70 -4.39
CA LEU A 88 12.01 -0.09 -5.15
C LEU A 88 11.25 -0.91 -6.19
N GLY A 89 11.54 -0.71 -7.49
CA GLY A 89 10.95 -1.53 -8.55
C GLY A 89 11.55 -2.93 -8.51
N THR A 90 10.73 -3.95 -8.29
CA THR A 90 11.16 -5.36 -8.14
C THR A 90 10.80 -6.22 -9.34
N ARG A 91 9.88 -5.75 -10.20
CA ARG A 91 9.59 -6.36 -11.50
C ARG A 91 9.24 -5.31 -12.55
N LEU A 92 9.70 -5.57 -13.78
CA LEU A 92 9.38 -4.79 -14.95
C LEU A 92 8.63 -5.64 -15.98
N HIS A 93 7.69 -5.04 -16.69
CA HIS A 93 7.06 -5.60 -17.90
C HIS A 93 7.05 -4.50 -18.96
N ASP A 94 7.63 -4.76 -20.13
CA ASP A 94 7.78 -3.78 -21.22
C ASP A 94 8.36 -2.41 -20.81
N GLY A 95 9.21 -2.40 -19.77
CA GLY A 95 9.83 -1.19 -19.22
C GLY A 95 9.05 -0.53 -18.08
N ASP A 96 7.81 -0.93 -17.84
CA ASP A 96 6.97 -0.42 -16.76
C ASP A 96 7.10 -1.25 -15.48
N VAL A 97 7.11 -0.59 -14.32
CA VAL A 97 7.15 -1.25 -13.01
C VAL A 97 5.80 -1.89 -12.72
N VAL A 98 5.75 -3.22 -12.76
CA VAL A 98 4.54 -4.01 -12.45
C VAL A 98 4.48 -4.50 -11.01
N SER A 99 5.62 -4.51 -10.32
CA SER A 99 5.70 -4.80 -8.88
C SER A 99 6.79 -3.96 -8.24
N SER A 100 6.52 -3.48 -7.02
CA SER A 100 7.48 -2.69 -6.26
C SER A 100 7.41 -3.08 -4.78
N ALA A 101 8.55 -2.99 -4.10
CA ALA A 101 8.55 -2.88 -2.65
C ALA A 101 8.24 -1.42 -2.30
N SER A 102 7.12 -1.21 -1.60
CA SER A 102 6.65 0.13 -1.24
C SER A 102 7.66 0.89 -0.38
N GLN A 103 7.56 2.21 -0.42
CA GLN A 103 8.32 3.10 0.46
C GLN A 103 8.04 2.78 1.94
N PRO A 104 9.07 2.57 2.78
CA PRO A 104 8.91 2.26 4.20
C PRO A 104 8.07 3.25 5.01
N SER A 105 8.30 4.56 4.85
CA SER A 105 7.55 5.59 5.57
C SER A 105 6.08 5.58 5.20
N LEU A 106 5.75 5.49 3.91
CA LEU A 106 4.39 5.35 3.44
C LEU A 106 3.70 4.09 4.02
N MET A 107 4.42 2.97 4.07
CA MET A 107 3.87 1.75 4.68
C MET A 107 3.67 1.89 6.19
N ALA A 108 4.61 2.55 6.88
CA ALA A 108 4.49 2.83 8.31
C ALA A 108 3.26 3.72 8.61
N ASP A 109 3.03 4.77 7.82
CA ASP A 109 1.83 5.62 7.91
C ASP A 109 0.54 4.81 7.73
N MET A 110 0.50 3.91 6.73
CA MET A 110 -0.67 3.06 6.47
C MET A 110 -0.91 2.05 7.60
N LEU A 111 0.14 1.41 8.11
CA LEU A 111 0.06 0.47 9.24
C LEU A 111 -0.35 1.17 10.54
N HIS A 112 0.14 2.39 10.77
CA HIS A 112 -0.30 3.21 11.89
C HIS A 112 -1.79 3.58 11.75
N ALA A 113 -2.23 4.03 10.58
CA ALA A 113 -3.63 4.35 10.30
C ALA A 113 -4.57 3.13 10.39
N LEU A 114 -4.04 1.92 10.15
CA LEU A 114 -4.77 0.67 10.31
C LEU A 114 -5.23 0.47 11.76
N ASP A 115 -4.51 1.07 12.72
CA ASP A 115 -4.79 1.03 14.16
C ASP A 115 -4.84 -0.41 14.70
N ALA A 116 -4.11 -1.36 14.08
CA ALA A 116 -4.22 -2.80 14.35
C ALA A 116 -3.99 -3.14 15.83
N ARG A 117 -4.88 -3.97 16.39
CA ARG A 117 -4.90 -4.35 17.81
C ARG A 117 -4.55 -5.81 17.98
N ASP A 118 -4.07 -6.16 19.18
CA ASP A 118 -3.77 -7.55 19.52
C ASP A 118 -5.02 -8.42 19.31
N GLY A 119 -4.87 -9.50 18.55
CA GLY A 119 -5.96 -10.42 18.22
C GLY A 119 -6.80 -10.04 17.00
N ASP A 120 -6.58 -8.87 16.37
CA ASP A 120 -7.24 -8.52 15.10
C ASP A 120 -6.82 -9.52 14.00
N THR A 121 -7.78 -9.96 13.18
CA THR A 121 -7.52 -10.71 11.94
C THR A 121 -7.40 -9.74 10.76
N ALA A 122 -6.27 -9.79 10.05
CA ALA A 122 -5.93 -8.90 8.96
C ALA A 122 -6.08 -9.54 7.57
N LEU A 123 -6.58 -8.74 6.62
CA LEU A 123 -6.50 -8.99 5.19
C LEU A 123 -5.62 -7.94 4.52
N GLU A 124 -4.55 -8.39 3.87
CA GLU A 124 -3.73 -7.60 2.96
C GLU A 124 -4.11 -7.93 1.51
N ILE A 125 -4.30 -6.89 0.71
CA ILE A 125 -4.48 -6.98 -0.75
C ILE A 125 -3.24 -6.42 -1.44
N GLY A 126 -2.58 -7.28 -2.22
CA GLY A 126 -1.29 -7.01 -2.86
C GLY A 126 -0.13 -7.57 -2.05
N ALA A 127 0.05 -8.90 -2.06
CA ALA A 127 1.15 -9.54 -1.33
C ALA A 127 2.52 -9.00 -1.77
N GLY A 128 2.69 -8.73 -3.08
CA GLY A 128 3.93 -8.20 -3.63
C GLY A 128 5.14 -9.02 -3.18
N THR A 129 6.11 -8.40 -2.52
CA THR A 129 7.29 -9.11 -2.03
C THR A 129 7.05 -9.96 -0.78
N GLY A 130 5.95 -9.73 -0.06
CA GLY A 130 5.64 -10.33 1.24
C GLY A 130 6.14 -9.53 2.45
N TYR A 131 6.82 -8.40 2.26
CA TYR A 131 7.39 -7.63 3.38
C TYR A 131 6.32 -7.08 4.33
N ASN A 132 5.25 -6.51 3.80
CA ASN A 132 4.19 -5.95 4.65
C ASN A 132 3.35 -7.05 5.33
N ALA A 133 3.10 -8.18 4.66
CA ALA A 133 2.60 -9.40 5.31
C ALA A 133 3.47 -9.82 6.51
N ALA A 134 4.80 -9.75 6.40
CA ALA A 134 5.71 -10.09 7.51
C ALA A 134 5.60 -9.11 8.69
N LEU A 135 5.46 -7.80 8.41
CA LEU A 135 5.20 -6.79 9.44
C LEU A 135 3.88 -7.07 10.17
N LEU A 136 2.82 -7.40 9.42
CA LEU A 136 1.53 -7.81 9.98
C LEU A 136 1.66 -9.08 10.82
N CYS A 137 2.43 -10.08 10.37
CA CYS A 137 2.66 -11.32 11.12
C CYS A 137 3.41 -11.06 12.42
N HIS A 138 4.41 -10.17 12.41
CA HIS A 138 5.10 -9.74 13.62
C HIS A 138 4.13 -9.09 14.62
N ARG A 139 3.22 -8.23 14.13
CA ARG A 139 2.24 -7.52 14.95
C ARG A 139 1.12 -8.42 15.49
N LEU A 140 0.59 -9.34 14.69
CA LEU A 140 -0.69 -10.04 14.95
C LEU A 140 -0.52 -11.56 15.10
N GLY A 141 0.61 -12.11 14.68
CA GLY A 141 0.84 -13.55 14.55
C GLY A 141 0.34 -14.12 13.23
N ASP A 142 1.04 -15.13 12.72
CA ASP A 142 0.82 -15.75 11.40
C ASP A 142 -0.64 -16.18 11.17
N ALA A 143 -1.27 -16.76 12.19
CA ALA A 143 -2.64 -17.28 12.11
C ALA A 143 -3.69 -16.19 11.85
N HIS A 144 -3.36 -14.94 12.15
CA HIS A 144 -4.25 -13.79 12.00
C HIS A 144 -4.06 -13.05 10.68
N VAL A 145 -3.09 -13.43 9.84
CA VAL A 145 -2.75 -12.67 8.64
C VAL A 145 -3.14 -13.43 7.38
N THR A 146 -3.82 -12.72 6.50
CA THR A 146 -4.14 -13.13 5.13
C THR A 146 -3.55 -12.15 4.15
N THR A 147 -2.82 -12.65 3.15
CA THR A 147 -2.33 -11.80 2.06
C THR A 147 -2.72 -12.40 0.72
N VAL A 148 -3.23 -11.56 -0.17
CA VAL A 148 -3.78 -11.96 -1.48
C VAL A 148 -3.00 -11.26 -2.58
N ASP A 149 -2.63 -11.98 -3.63
CA ASP A 149 -2.16 -11.39 -4.88
C ASP A 149 -2.73 -12.13 -6.09
N LEU A 150 -2.87 -11.45 -7.22
CA LEU A 150 -3.47 -12.03 -8.43
C LEU A 150 -2.55 -13.06 -9.09
N ASP A 151 -1.24 -12.87 -8.95
CA ASP A 151 -0.22 -13.57 -9.71
C ASP A 151 0.42 -14.69 -8.89
N GLY A 152 0.35 -15.92 -9.40
CA GLY A 152 0.87 -17.12 -8.73
C GLY A 152 2.38 -17.08 -8.49
N ASP A 153 3.14 -16.40 -9.35
CA ASP A 153 4.59 -16.26 -9.17
C ASP A 153 4.90 -15.22 -8.10
N ILE A 154 4.03 -14.22 -7.91
CA ILE A 154 4.12 -13.29 -6.77
C ILE A 154 3.87 -14.02 -5.46
N THR A 155 2.77 -14.76 -5.36
CA THR A 155 2.41 -15.44 -4.12
C THR A 155 3.41 -16.53 -3.74
N ALA A 156 3.92 -17.29 -4.71
CA ALA A 156 4.96 -18.29 -4.47
C ALA A 156 6.26 -17.65 -3.94
N ALA A 157 6.72 -16.55 -4.55
CA ALA A 157 7.91 -15.83 -4.08
C ALA A 157 7.70 -15.21 -2.70
N ALA A 158 6.55 -14.57 -2.46
CA ALA A 158 6.21 -14.00 -1.15
C ALA A 158 6.19 -15.07 -0.05
N ALA A 159 5.57 -16.23 -0.32
CA ALA A 159 5.56 -17.36 0.62
C ALA A 159 6.97 -17.89 0.90
N ALA A 160 7.86 -17.89 -0.09
CA ALA A 160 9.26 -18.27 0.11
C ALA A 160 10.02 -17.27 0.99
N HIS A 161 9.88 -15.95 0.74
CA HIS A 161 10.53 -14.91 1.57
C HIS A 161 10.00 -14.90 3.00
N LEU A 162 8.68 -14.96 3.19
CA LEU A 162 8.04 -15.16 4.50
C LEU A 162 8.59 -16.42 5.17
N GLY A 163 8.68 -17.50 4.37
CA GLY A 163 9.35 -18.76 4.65
C GLY A 163 10.70 -18.59 5.36
N GLN A 164 11.60 -17.88 4.69
CA GLN A 164 12.96 -17.60 5.12
C GLN A 164 13.03 -16.68 6.34
N ALA A 165 12.12 -15.70 6.44
CA ALA A 165 12.01 -14.80 7.58
C ALA A 165 11.34 -15.43 8.82
N GLY A 166 10.82 -16.65 8.70
CA GLY A 166 10.21 -17.39 9.81
C GLY A 166 8.70 -17.24 9.96
N TYR A 167 8.03 -16.57 9.02
CA TYR A 167 6.58 -16.34 9.02
C TYR A 167 5.85 -17.32 8.09
N ARG A 168 4.65 -17.74 8.47
CA ARG A 168 3.77 -18.66 7.73
C ARG A 168 2.31 -18.19 7.73
N PRO A 169 1.99 -16.94 7.35
CA PRO A 169 0.60 -16.57 7.12
C PRO A 169 0.05 -17.35 5.92
N ALA A 170 -1.27 -17.37 5.76
CA ALA A 170 -1.83 -17.95 4.56
C ALA A 170 -1.81 -16.92 3.41
N VAL A 171 -1.01 -17.25 2.40
CA VAL A 171 -0.81 -16.51 1.15
C VAL A 171 -1.73 -17.10 0.08
N VAL A 172 -2.57 -16.26 -0.53
CA VAL A 172 -3.64 -16.70 -1.45
C VAL A 172 -3.42 -16.10 -2.83
N THR A 173 -3.42 -16.95 -3.86
CA THR A 173 -3.49 -16.51 -5.26
C THR A 173 -4.94 -16.29 -5.64
N GLY A 174 -5.32 -15.05 -5.93
CA GLY A 174 -6.70 -14.71 -6.28
C GLY A 174 -6.90 -13.22 -6.56
N ASP A 175 -8.07 -12.90 -7.10
CA ASP A 175 -8.47 -11.52 -7.35
C ASP A 175 -8.73 -10.79 -6.02
N GLY A 176 -7.82 -9.86 -5.68
CA GLY A 176 -7.91 -9.06 -4.47
C GLY A 176 -9.19 -8.23 -4.35
N ALA A 177 -9.87 -7.89 -5.45
CA ALA A 177 -11.16 -7.22 -5.41
C ALA A 177 -12.26 -8.09 -4.75
N ARG A 178 -12.08 -9.41 -4.75
CA ARG A 178 -12.99 -10.38 -4.12
C ARG A 178 -12.67 -10.65 -2.66
N GLY A 179 -11.56 -10.12 -2.12
CA GLY A 179 -11.10 -10.42 -0.77
C GLY A 179 -10.73 -11.90 -0.59
N CYS A 180 -11.03 -12.46 0.58
CA CYS A 180 -10.88 -13.89 0.88
C CYS A 180 -12.03 -14.37 1.79
N PRO A 181 -13.22 -14.66 1.22
CA PRO A 181 -14.40 -15.05 1.98
C PRO A 181 -14.19 -16.26 2.89
N GLU A 182 -13.31 -17.19 2.51
CA GLU A 182 -13.01 -18.42 3.25
C GLU A 182 -12.31 -18.15 4.59
N ARG A 183 -11.74 -16.95 4.76
CA ARG A 183 -10.96 -16.52 5.93
C ARG A 183 -11.58 -15.33 6.66
N ALA A 184 -12.70 -14.83 6.14
CA ALA A 184 -13.52 -13.83 6.81
C ALA A 184 -14.08 -14.37 8.14
N PRO A 185 -14.43 -13.51 9.11
CA PRO A 185 -14.39 -12.06 9.02
C PRO A 185 -13.08 -11.42 9.50
N PHE A 186 -12.77 -10.25 8.91
CA PHE A 186 -11.58 -9.44 9.20
C PHE A 186 -11.90 -8.25 10.11
N ASP A 187 -10.93 -7.86 10.92
CA ASP A 187 -10.99 -6.67 11.79
C ASP A 187 -10.24 -5.48 11.17
N VAL A 188 -9.28 -5.79 10.29
CA VAL A 188 -8.54 -4.80 9.50
C VAL A 188 -8.30 -5.28 8.08
N VAL A 189 -8.39 -4.36 7.13
CA VAL A 189 -8.06 -4.58 5.72
C VAL A 189 -7.10 -3.49 5.27
N VAL A 190 -6.00 -3.89 4.62
CA VAL A 190 -5.04 -2.96 4.03
C VAL A 190 -4.78 -3.35 2.58
N ALA A 191 -4.75 -2.37 1.69
CA ALA A 191 -4.37 -2.58 0.29
C ALA A 191 -3.04 -1.90 0.00
N THR A 192 -2.16 -2.55 -0.75
CA THR A 192 -0.84 -2.05 -1.17
C THR A 192 -0.78 -1.85 -2.68
N CYS A 193 -1.94 -1.58 -3.29
CA CYS A 193 -2.15 -1.30 -4.70
C CYS A 193 -3.18 -0.17 -4.85
N ALA A 194 -3.08 0.62 -5.93
CA ALA A 194 -4.04 1.69 -6.19
C ALA A 194 -5.38 1.14 -6.68
N LEU A 195 -6.48 1.69 -6.14
CA LEU A 195 -7.84 1.26 -6.45
C LEU A 195 -8.63 2.39 -7.11
N PRO A 196 -9.57 2.09 -8.03
CA PRO A 196 -10.53 3.08 -8.52
C PRO A 196 -11.68 3.35 -7.53
N SER A 197 -11.99 2.37 -6.69
CA SER A 197 -13.01 2.40 -5.63
C SER A 197 -12.70 1.27 -4.64
N VAL A 198 -13.27 1.33 -3.44
CA VAL A 198 -13.06 0.27 -2.44
C VAL A 198 -14.06 -0.86 -2.73
N PRO A 199 -13.61 -2.10 -2.99
CA PRO A 199 -14.52 -3.20 -3.30
C PRO A 199 -15.51 -3.48 -2.18
N VAL A 200 -16.81 -3.58 -2.53
CA VAL A 200 -17.89 -3.89 -1.57
C VAL A 200 -17.63 -5.21 -0.83
N ALA A 201 -17.01 -6.17 -1.52
CA ALA A 201 -16.62 -7.47 -0.96
C ALA A 201 -15.78 -7.33 0.32
N TRP A 202 -14.92 -6.31 0.43
CA TRP A 202 -14.10 -6.10 1.62
C TRP A 202 -14.96 -5.75 2.83
N THR A 203 -15.87 -4.78 2.68
CA THR A 203 -16.79 -4.39 3.75
C THR A 203 -17.73 -5.52 4.17
N ALA A 204 -18.16 -6.36 3.23
CA ALA A 204 -18.99 -7.53 3.50
C ALA A 204 -18.25 -8.64 4.26
N GLN A 205 -16.92 -8.69 4.17
CA GLN A 205 -16.05 -9.64 4.87
C GLN A 205 -15.50 -9.09 6.18
N CYS A 206 -15.92 -7.90 6.60
CA CYS A 206 -15.45 -7.25 7.81
C CYS A 206 -16.43 -7.38 8.97
N ARG A 207 -15.92 -7.40 10.20
CA ARG A 207 -16.76 -7.17 11.39
C ARG A 207 -17.20 -5.70 11.48
N PRO A 208 -18.35 -5.39 12.08
CA PRO A 208 -18.69 -4.03 12.46
C PRO A 208 -17.57 -3.38 13.29
N GLY A 209 -17.17 -2.17 12.92
CA GLY A 209 -16.06 -1.44 13.53
C GLY A 209 -14.69 -1.74 12.92
N ALA A 210 -14.59 -2.65 11.94
CA ALA A 210 -13.34 -2.92 11.23
C ALA A 210 -12.80 -1.67 10.51
N ARG A 211 -11.48 -1.63 10.29
CA ARG A 211 -10.80 -0.52 9.60
C ARG A 211 -10.32 -0.98 8.24
N VAL A 212 -10.56 -0.16 7.22
CA VAL A 212 -10.04 -0.39 5.86
C VAL A 212 -9.11 0.77 5.52
N VAL A 213 -7.84 0.48 5.20
CA VAL A 213 -6.85 1.46 4.74
C VAL A 213 -6.46 1.14 3.31
N ALA A 214 -6.69 2.07 2.40
CA ALA A 214 -6.48 1.81 0.97
C ALA A 214 -5.98 3.04 0.21
N PRO A 215 -5.05 2.87 -0.75
CA PRO A 215 -4.70 3.91 -1.70
C PRO A 215 -5.85 4.16 -2.69
N LEU A 216 -6.33 5.41 -2.74
CA LEU A 216 -7.42 5.86 -3.60
C LEU A 216 -7.10 7.25 -4.14
N SER A 217 -7.18 7.42 -5.46
CA SER A 217 -7.03 8.72 -6.14
C SER A 217 -5.78 9.53 -5.73
N THR A 218 -4.63 8.87 -5.56
CA THR A 218 -3.34 9.44 -5.09
C THR A 218 -3.29 9.87 -3.61
N GLY A 219 -4.30 9.51 -2.82
CA GLY A 219 -4.31 9.62 -1.36
C GLY A 219 -4.50 8.27 -0.69
N ILE A 220 -4.61 8.28 0.63
CA ILE A 220 -4.87 7.09 1.45
C ILE A 220 -6.20 7.33 2.17
N VAL A 221 -7.20 6.49 1.92
CA VAL A 221 -8.46 6.55 2.65
C VAL A 221 -8.42 5.59 3.84
N ARG A 222 -8.89 6.05 5.00
CA ARG A 222 -9.16 5.21 6.17
C ARG A 222 -10.66 5.19 6.42
N LEU A 223 -11.29 4.05 6.17
CA LEU A 223 -12.71 3.82 6.40
C LEU A 223 -12.92 3.01 7.67
N ARG A 224 -14.04 3.28 8.35
CA ARG A 224 -14.59 2.43 9.40
C ARG A 224 -15.83 1.74 8.86
N VAL A 225 -15.87 0.42 8.97
CA VAL A 225 -17.05 -0.37 8.62
C VAL A 225 -18.09 -0.20 9.73
N GLU A 226 -19.30 0.22 9.39
CA GLU A 226 -20.40 0.38 10.34
C GLU A 226 -21.24 -0.90 10.42
N ASP A 227 -21.58 -1.45 9.25
CA ASP A 227 -22.30 -2.69 9.07
C ASP A 227 -21.96 -3.33 7.70
N THR A 228 -22.61 -4.44 7.36
CA THR A 228 -22.42 -5.12 6.08
C THR A 228 -22.80 -4.22 4.91
N GLY A 229 -21.80 -3.70 4.21
CA GLY A 229 -21.98 -2.85 3.03
C GLY A 229 -22.05 -1.35 3.33
N ARG A 230 -21.83 -0.92 4.58
CA ARG A 230 -21.67 0.50 4.92
C ARG A 230 -20.32 0.77 5.57
N ALA A 231 -19.59 1.72 5.00
CA ALA A 231 -18.34 2.20 5.57
C ALA A 231 -18.15 3.67 5.25
N GLU A 232 -17.56 4.41 6.17
CA GLU A 232 -17.29 5.83 6.00
C GLU A 232 -15.94 6.20 6.61
N GLY A 233 -15.28 7.20 6.04
CA GLY A 233 -14.08 7.76 6.62
C GLY A 233 -13.44 8.85 5.79
N ARG A 234 -12.22 9.21 6.16
CA ARG A 234 -11.50 10.36 5.61
C ARG A 234 -10.18 9.93 4.99
N PHE A 235 -9.65 10.79 4.13
CA PHE A 235 -8.29 10.64 3.67
C PHE A 235 -7.29 11.08 4.74
N LEU A 236 -6.11 10.46 4.71
CA LEU A 236 -4.94 10.93 5.43
C LEU A 236 -4.30 12.09 4.64
N PRO A 237 -3.50 12.96 5.29
CA PRO A 237 -2.79 14.03 4.60
C PRO A 237 -1.71 13.50 3.63
N THR A 238 -1.18 12.29 3.90
CA THR A 238 -0.09 11.66 3.14
C THR A 238 -0.53 11.31 1.70
N PRO A 239 0.23 11.73 0.68
CA PRO A 239 0.02 11.27 -0.69
C PRO A 239 0.46 9.81 -0.85
N ALA A 240 -0.16 9.08 -1.78
CA ALA A 240 0.16 7.68 -2.03
C ALA A 240 0.16 7.36 -3.52
N TYR A 241 1.30 6.86 -4.00
CA TYR A 241 1.48 6.43 -5.39
C TYR A 241 1.79 4.94 -5.41
N PHE A 242 0.83 4.14 -5.84
CA PHE A 242 0.93 2.70 -5.92
C PHE A 242 0.67 2.22 -7.33
N VAL A 243 1.23 1.05 -7.67
CA VAL A 243 0.86 0.36 -8.91
C VAL A 243 -0.64 0.02 -8.89
N PRO A 244 -1.38 0.16 -10.01
CA PRO A 244 -2.80 -0.15 -10.05
C PRO A 244 -3.10 -1.62 -9.70
N LEU A 245 -4.22 -1.87 -9.02
CA LEU A 245 -4.73 -3.23 -8.84
C LEU A 245 -5.04 -3.84 -10.21
N ARG A 246 -4.31 -4.91 -10.55
CA ARG A 246 -4.52 -5.67 -11.79
C ARG A 246 -5.78 -6.53 -11.68
N GLY A 247 -6.49 -6.71 -12.79
CA GLY A 247 -7.75 -7.45 -12.83
C GLY A 247 -9.00 -6.61 -12.49
N ALA A 248 -8.81 -5.41 -11.95
CA ALA A 248 -9.87 -4.40 -11.82
C ALA A 248 -10.12 -3.70 -13.17
N THR A 249 -11.30 -3.09 -13.32
CA THR A 249 -11.76 -2.39 -14.53
C THR A 249 -10.73 -1.37 -15.05
N PRO A 250 -10.60 -1.16 -16.38
CA PRO A 250 -9.63 -0.24 -16.97
C PRO A 250 -9.60 1.16 -16.33
N ALA A 251 -8.39 1.74 -16.33
CA ALA A 251 -8.12 3.09 -15.86
C ALA A 251 -9.06 4.11 -16.54
N ALA A 252 -9.50 5.10 -15.76
CA ALA A 252 -10.28 6.20 -16.33
C ALA A 252 -9.45 6.95 -17.39
N PRO A 253 -10.07 7.46 -18.47
CA PRO A 253 -9.36 8.27 -19.46
C PRO A 253 -8.69 9.48 -18.80
N GLU A 254 -7.52 9.87 -19.31
CA GLU A 254 -6.81 11.03 -18.78
C GLU A 254 -7.68 12.29 -18.88
N PRO A 255 -7.76 13.10 -17.81
CA PRO A 255 -8.53 14.33 -17.85
C PRO A 255 -7.95 15.28 -18.91
N ARG A 256 -8.81 15.92 -19.69
CA ARG A 256 -8.39 16.96 -20.64
C ARG A 256 -8.02 18.23 -19.87
N THR A 257 -6.74 18.34 -19.50
CA THR A 257 -6.20 19.45 -18.68
C THR A 257 -5.69 20.63 -19.50
N GLY A 258 -5.80 20.58 -20.83
CA GLY A 258 -5.32 21.63 -21.73
C GLY A 258 -5.97 22.97 -21.41
N GLY A 259 -5.15 23.97 -21.05
CA GLY A 259 -5.56 25.34 -20.68
C GLY A 259 -5.60 25.61 -19.17
N LEU A 260 -5.39 24.60 -18.32
CA LEU A 260 -5.18 24.82 -16.88
C LEU A 260 -3.77 25.39 -16.59
N PRO A 261 -3.59 26.20 -15.52
CA PRO A 261 -2.28 26.73 -15.16
C PRO A 261 -1.29 25.61 -14.79
N ARG A 262 -0.06 25.67 -15.33
CA ARG A 262 1.01 24.69 -15.02
C ARG A 262 1.22 24.51 -13.52
N ARG A 263 1.25 25.61 -12.76
CA ARG A 263 1.40 25.58 -11.29
C ARG A 263 0.31 24.76 -10.59
N ALA A 264 -0.90 24.71 -11.14
CA ALA A 264 -1.96 23.87 -10.59
C ALA A 264 -1.73 22.41 -10.94
N LEU A 265 -1.34 22.10 -12.18
CA LEU A 265 -1.01 20.75 -12.61
C LEU A 265 0.20 20.17 -11.87
N ASP A 266 1.13 21.02 -11.43
CA ASP A 266 2.27 20.64 -10.60
C ASP A 266 1.91 20.51 -9.11
N ASP A 267 0.70 20.88 -8.69
CA ASP A 267 0.23 20.81 -7.30
C ASP A 267 -0.40 19.44 -7.00
N GLU A 268 0.11 18.76 -5.97
CA GLU A 268 -0.34 17.41 -5.62
C GLU A 268 -1.78 17.36 -5.08
N LEU A 269 -2.24 18.40 -4.38
CA LEU A 269 -3.60 18.47 -3.86
C LEU A 269 -4.60 18.69 -4.98
N PHE A 270 -4.22 19.50 -5.98
CA PHE A 270 -5.06 19.66 -7.16
C PHE A 270 -5.11 18.37 -8.00
N ARG A 271 -3.96 17.71 -8.22
CA ARG A 271 -3.92 16.40 -8.90
C ARG A 271 -4.77 15.35 -8.17
N PHE A 272 -4.72 15.32 -6.85
CA PHE A 272 -5.58 14.46 -6.03
C PHE A 272 -7.07 14.72 -6.29
N LEU A 273 -7.51 15.99 -6.20
CA LEU A 273 -8.91 16.35 -6.48
C LEU A 273 -9.31 15.97 -7.91
N LEU A 274 -8.45 16.23 -8.88
CA LEU A 274 -8.71 15.93 -10.30
C LEU A 274 -8.89 14.42 -10.52
N THR A 275 -8.08 13.58 -9.88
CA THR A 275 -8.24 12.12 -9.93
C THR A 275 -9.47 11.66 -9.17
N LEU A 276 -9.76 12.23 -8.00
CA LEU A 276 -10.89 11.85 -7.13
C LEU A 276 -12.25 12.16 -7.77
N ALA A 277 -12.37 13.33 -8.38
CA ALA A 277 -13.60 13.79 -9.03
C ALA A 277 -13.68 13.39 -10.52
N SER A 278 -12.73 12.59 -11.01
CA SER A 278 -12.68 12.16 -12.41
C SER A 278 -13.99 11.50 -12.84
N GLY A 279 -14.56 11.96 -13.95
CA GLY A 279 -15.84 11.49 -14.48
C GLY A 279 -17.07 12.09 -13.81
N SER A 280 -16.92 12.83 -12.70
CA SER A 280 -18.00 13.58 -12.04
C SER A 280 -17.88 15.09 -12.19
N LEU A 281 -16.66 15.63 -12.37
CA LEU A 281 -16.39 17.06 -12.43
C LEU A 281 -15.47 17.39 -13.60
N ASP A 282 -15.78 18.45 -14.35
CA ASP A 282 -14.88 18.94 -15.41
C ASP A 282 -13.56 19.49 -14.79
N PRO A 283 -12.39 19.33 -15.43
CA PRO A 283 -11.12 19.82 -14.88
C PRO A 283 -11.08 21.32 -14.54
N TYR A 284 -11.81 22.17 -15.28
CA TYR A 284 -11.92 23.60 -14.97
C TYR A 284 -12.83 23.87 -13.77
N GLU A 285 -13.92 23.13 -13.64
CA GLU A 285 -14.79 23.18 -12.47
C GLU A 285 -14.05 22.70 -11.21
N ALA A 286 -13.24 21.64 -11.34
CA ALA A 286 -12.36 21.16 -10.29
C ALA A 286 -11.36 22.25 -9.87
N TYR A 287 -10.74 22.95 -10.83
CA TYR A 287 -9.82 24.04 -10.54
C TYR A 287 -10.50 25.22 -9.86
N ALA A 288 -11.69 25.62 -10.32
CA ALA A 288 -12.47 26.68 -9.71
C ALA A 288 -12.90 26.34 -8.28
N LEU A 289 -13.33 25.09 -8.04
CA LEU A 289 -13.66 24.57 -6.70
C LEU A 289 -12.42 24.57 -5.80
N TRP A 290 -11.30 24.04 -6.27
CA TRP A 290 -10.05 23.99 -5.51
C TRP A 290 -9.60 25.37 -5.04
N GLN A 291 -9.68 26.38 -5.92
CA GLN A 291 -9.33 27.76 -5.59
C GLN A 291 -10.34 28.41 -4.64
N ARG A 292 -11.64 28.19 -4.86
CA ARG A 292 -12.72 28.73 -4.01
C ARG A 292 -12.64 28.20 -2.57
N GLU A 293 -12.33 26.92 -2.41
CA GLU A 293 -12.24 26.25 -1.11
C GLU A 293 -10.87 26.40 -0.43
N GLY A 294 -10.01 27.29 -0.95
CA GLY A 294 -8.73 27.62 -0.33
C GLY A 294 -7.66 26.52 -0.45
N ARG A 295 -7.68 25.75 -1.54
CA ARG A 295 -6.76 24.64 -1.81
C ARG A 295 -6.80 23.57 -0.71
N PRO A 296 -7.95 22.91 -0.51
CA PRO A 296 -8.16 21.99 0.61
C PRO A 296 -7.13 20.87 0.66
N GLY A 297 -6.65 20.57 1.87
CA GLY A 297 -5.86 19.37 2.16
C GLY A 297 -6.69 18.09 2.01
N ARG A 298 -6.01 16.94 1.84
CA ARG A 298 -6.64 15.64 1.64
C ARG A 298 -7.57 15.26 2.79
N GLU A 299 -7.21 15.61 4.03
CA GLU A 299 -7.96 15.31 5.26
C GLU A 299 -9.36 15.94 5.33
N ARG A 300 -9.62 16.98 4.53
CA ARG A 300 -10.97 17.54 4.37
C ARG A 300 -11.87 16.64 3.53
N PHE A 301 -11.31 15.77 2.71
CA PHE A 301 -12.06 14.84 1.88
C PHE A 301 -12.35 13.55 2.63
N GLY A 302 -13.48 12.95 2.29
CA GLY A 302 -13.83 11.63 2.77
C GLY A 302 -14.62 10.83 1.74
N VAL A 303 -14.98 9.63 2.15
CA VAL A 303 -15.65 8.64 1.32
C VAL A 303 -16.71 7.94 2.13
N THR A 304 -17.88 7.76 1.53
CA THR A 304 -18.96 6.93 2.07
C THR A 304 -19.27 5.80 1.08
N ILE A 305 -19.40 4.59 1.60
CA ILE A 305 -19.87 3.38 0.92
C ILE A 305 -21.22 3.03 1.53
N SER A 306 -22.21 2.77 0.70
CA SER A 306 -23.54 2.32 1.11
C SER A 306 -24.12 1.39 0.06
N GLY A 307 -24.09 0.08 0.32
CA GLY A 307 -24.48 -0.94 -0.64
C GLY A 307 -23.56 -0.91 -1.86
N ALA A 308 -24.14 -0.80 -3.05
CA ALA A 308 -23.39 -0.69 -4.31
C ALA A 308 -22.90 0.74 -4.63
N ARG A 309 -23.29 1.75 -3.84
CA ARG A 309 -22.91 3.14 -4.09
C ARG A 309 -21.70 3.52 -3.27
N GLN A 310 -20.75 4.20 -3.91
CA GLN A 310 -19.64 4.87 -3.24
C GLN A 310 -19.50 6.29 -3.78
N TRP A 311 -19.27 7.25 -2.88
CA TRP A 311 -18.99 8.63 -3.28
C TRP A 311 -17.94 9.25 -2.38
N ALA A 312 -17.13 10.13 -2.96
CA ALA A 312 -16.27 11.03 -2.24
C ALA A 312 -17.04 12.33 -1.92
N TRP A 313 -16.59 13.04 -0.90
CA TRP A 313 -17.16 14.31 -0.48
C TRP A 313 -16.07 15.23 0.09
N LEU A 314 -16.33 16.54 0.08
CA LEU A 314 -15.50 17.55 0.74
C LEU A 314 -16.21 18.04 2.01
N ASP A 315 -15.46 18.08 3.12
CA ASP A 315 -15.84 18.43 4.49
C ASP A 315 -16.85 17.50 5.16
N THR A 316 -18.02 17.27 4.55
CA THR A 316 -19.10 16.46 5.13
C THR A 316 -19.82 15.61 4.07
N PRO A 317 -20.30 14.39 4.42
CA PRO A 317 -21.00 13.51 3.48
C PRO A 317 -22.31 14.08 2.92
N ASP A 318 -23.02 14.88 3.71
CA ASP A 318 -24.27 15.56 3.32
C ASP A 318 -24.02 16.98 2.77
N GLY A 319 -22.76 17.30 2.46
CA GLY A 319 -22.34 18.60 1.97
C GLY A 319 -22.70 18.84 0.50
N PRO A 320 -22.50 20.08 0.01
CA PRO A 320 -22.81 20.44 -1.38
C PRO A 320 -21.86 19.81 -2.41
N TYR A 321 -20.73 19.24 -1.96
CA TYR A 321 -19.71 18.68 -2.84
C TYR A 321 -19.59 17.17 -2.63
N SER A 322 -20.08 16.41 -3.60
CA SER A 322 -19.94 14.96 -3.65
C SER A 322 -19.72 14.47 -5.08
N TRP A 323 -18.96 13.39 -5.22
CA TRP A 323 -18.59 12.81 -6.51
C TRP A 323 -18.69 11.29 -6.45
N ALA A 324 -19.35 10.68 -7.44
CA ALA A 324 -19.47 9.23 -7.48
C ALA A 324 -18.10 8.58 -7.70
N LEU A 325 -17.80 7.52 -6.96
CA LEU A 325 -16.60 6.71 -7.12
C LEU A 325 -16.97 5.35 -7.72
N GLY A 326 -16.21 4.90 -8.73
CA GLY A 326 -16.58 3.74 -9.54
C GLY A 326 -17.78 4.05 -10.43
N GLY A 327 -17.54 4.16 -11.75
CA GLY A 327 -18.57 4.60 -12.71
C GLY A 327 -19.85 3.74 -12.73
N PRO A 328 -20.95 4.24 -13.34
CA PRO A 328 -22.23 3.53 -13.40
C PRO A 328 -22.07 2.23 -14.21
N GLY A 329 -22.35 1.10 -13.56
CA GLY A 329 -22.24 -0.24 -14.16
C GLY A 329 -21.01 -1.05 -13.71
N ARG A 330 -20.58 -0.90 -12.46
CA ARG A 330 -19.48 -1.64 -11.84
C ARG A 330 -19.96 -2.42 -10.63
#